data_AF-A0A958XKD3-F1
#
_entry.id   AF-A0A958XKD3-F1
#
_cell.length_a   1.000
_cell.length_b   1.000
_cell.length_c   1.000
_cell.angle_alpha   90.00
_cell.angle_beta   90.00
_cell.angle_gamma   90.00
#
_symmetry.space_group_name_H-M   'P 1'
#
loop_
_entity.id
_entity.type
_entity.pdbx_description
1 polymer ?
#
loop_
_entity_poly.entity_id
_entity_poly.type
_entity_poly.pdbx_seq_one_letter_code
_entity_poly.pdbx_strand_id
1 'polypeptide(L)'
;MKIRNSLRLSLFLFWTMALAAQAAAQVAINQDNASPNPSAMLDVKSSDKGVLVPRMTTVQRVAIASPATGLLVFDETTGGFWFYNGTIWQDLSADADTDPANELQNLSLSGATLSIENGNSVDLATLPGDNFGNHTATQNLNLSGNYLSGDGDGEGVFVANNGNVGIGTASPNEQLELTGNFRLPVTTATTGAIYSGGSRFVHRYGTENFFAGIEAGNFAIGGFGSNTGVGYRALTSNTSGSFNTALGAGSLWFNTSGNDNTAVGAYALNINISGFANTVMGVYALGSNVSGANNTAIGRDALALNSTGSRNTAVGRDGLVDNVSGSDNVAIGYSAGTNTTGDNNILIGHEGVAGENNSIHLGNNTHTKTLLNGNVGIGTTAPGSALEVNGTVTATTFAGDGSALTGIPDNQTLSLSGTTLSIQDGNSVNLAGIDTDT
;
A
#
# COMPACT_ATOMS: atom_id res chain seq x y z
N MET A 1 -152.04 -46.56 -29.64
CA MET A 1 -151.60 -45.75 -28.47
C MET A 1 -150.31 -46.41 -27.94
N LYS A 2 -149.11 -45.96 -28.38
CA LYS A 2 -147.99 -45.33 -27.58
C LYS A 2 -147.43 -46.23 -26.43
N ILE A 3 -146.15 -46.64 -26.26
CA ILE A 3 -144.79 -46.03 -26.36
C ILE A 3 -143.65 -47.12 -26.40
N ARG A 4 -142.41 -46.76 -26.83
CA ARG A 4 -141.16 -47.54 -27.14
C ARG A 4 -140.10 -47.65 -25.98
N ASN A 5 -139.22 -48.67 -26.07
CA ASN A 5 -137.75 -48.80 -25.75
C ASN A 5 -137.10 -48.35 -24.41
N SER A 6 -136.31 -49.24 -23.75
CA SER A 6 -134.85 -49.07 -23.50
C SER A 6 -134.16 -50.19 -22.65
N LEU A 7 -133.17 -50.88 -23.28
CA LEU A 7 -131.80 -51.24 -22.83
C LEU A 7 -131.56 -51.84 -21.42
N ARG A 8 -131.01 -53.06 -21.22
CA ARG A 8 -129.68 -53.62 -21.63
C ARG A 8 -128.46 -52.72 -21.33
N LEU A 9 -128.22 -52.36 -20.08
CA LEU A 9 -127.01 -51.59 -19.70
C LEU A 9 -126.36 -51.94 -18.34
N SER A 10 -126.56 -53.13 -17.76
CA SER A 10 -125.97 -53.43 -16.44
C SER A 10 -125.01 -54.62 -16.39
N LEU A 11 -124.55 -55.13 -17.54
CA LEU A 11 -123.75 -56.37 -17.61
C LEU A 11 -122.24 -56.18 -17.94
N PHE A 12 -121.64 -55.00 -17.72
CA PHE A 12 -120.27 -54.76 -18.23
C PHE A 12 -119.31 -53.95 -17.33
N LEU A 13 -119.64 -53.70 -16.05
CA LEU A 13 -118.89 -52.70 -15.27
C LEU A 13 -117.95 -53.21 -14.18
N PHE A 14 -117.66 -54.51 -14.04
CA PHE A 14 -116.87 -54.97 -12.87
C PHE A 14 -115.75 -55.98 -13.14
N TRP A 15 -115.39 -56.24 -14.40
CA TRP A 15 -114.17 -56.99 -14.72
C TRP A 15 -113.26 -56.14 -15.59
N THR A 16 -112.01 -55.98 -15.13
CA THR A 16 -110.83 -55.36 -15.79
C THR A 16 -110.58 -53.87 -15.51
N MET A 17 -110.28 -53.56 -14.25
CA MET A 17 -109.32 -52.48 -13.92
C MET A 17 -108.06 -53.09 -13.32
N ALA A 18 -106.92 -52.53 -13.72
CA ALA A 18 -105.60 -52.61 -13.10
C ALA A 18 -104.72 -53.85 -13.37
N LEU A 19 -104.25 -53.95 -14.62
CA LEU A 19 -102.81 -54.08 -14.88
C LEU A 19 -102.44 -53.04 -15.95
N ALA A 20 -101.86 -51.92 -15.52
CA ALA A 20 -101.19 -50.98 -16.40
C ALA A 20 -99.98 -50.41 -15.65
N ALA A 21 -98.80 -50.86 -16.07
CA ALA A 21 -97.52 -50.33 -15.64
C ALA A 21 -97.44 -48.83 -15.95
N GLN A 22 -96.84 -48.05 -15.04
CA GLN A 22 -96.47 -46.67 -15.31
C GLN A 22 -95.39 -46.65 -16.40
N ALA A 23 -95.70 -46.09 -17.57
CA ALA A 23 -94.69 -45.73 -18.56
C ALA A 23 -94.14 -44.34 -18.23
N ALA A 24 -92.81 -44.20 -18.13
CA ALA A 24 -92.14 -42.91 -17.94
C ALA A 24 -92.29 -42.03 -19.20
N ALA A 25 -92.60 -40.75 -19.01
CA ALA A 25 -92.89 -39.79 -20.08
C ALA A 25 -91.63 -39.06 -20.60
N GLN A 26 -90.59 -39.80 -21.00
CA GLN A 26 -89.44 -39.20 -21.71
C GLN A 26 -89.78 -38.99 -23.19
N VAL A 27 -89.36 -37.86 -23.75
CA VAL A 27 -89.57 -37.56 -25.17
C VAL A 27 -88.27 -37.79 -25.93
N ALA A 28 -88.26 -38.79 -26.81
CA ALA A 28 -87.20 -38.97 -27.81
C ALA A 28 -87.66 -38.40 -29.15
N ILE A 29 -86.82 -37.56 -29.77
CA ILE A 29 -87.00 -37.10 -31.15
C ILE A 29 -85.75 -37.53 -31.93
N ASN A 30 -85.83 -38.71 -32.55
CA ASN A 30 -84.72 -39.30 -33.29
C ASN A 30 -85.17 -39.98 -34.59
N GLN A 31 -84.20 -40.28 -35.46
CA GLN A 31 -84.43 -40.92 -36.77
C GLN A 31 -84.14 -42.43 -36.76
N ASP A 32 -83.56 -42.94 -35.67
CA ASP A 32 -83.08 -44.32 -35.53
C ASP A 32 -83.92 -45.16 -34.55
N ASN A 33 -85.04 -44.60 -34.06
CA ASN A 33 -85.91 -45.21 -33.05
C ASN A 33 -85.18 -45.65 -31.76
N ALA A 34 -84.04 -45.04 -31.44
CA ALA A 34 -83.35 -45.31 -30.19
C ALA A 34 -84.23 -44.92 -28.98
N SER A 35 -84.12 -45.68 -27.89
CA SER A 35 -84.74 -45.27 -26.62
C SER A 35 -84.11 -43.97 -26.13
N PRO A 36 -84.89 -43.03 -25.55
CA PRO A 36 -84.34 -41.81 -24.97
C PRO A 36 -83.33 -42.14 -23.88
N ASN A 37 -82.27 -41.34 -23.76
CA ASN A 37 -81.27 -41.49 -22.71
C ASN A 37 -81.93 -41.41 -21.32
N PRO A 38 -81.63 -42.34 -20.39
CA PRO A 38 -82.23 -42.35 -19.05
C PRO A 38 -82.06 -41.05 -18.24
N SER A 39 -81.05 -40.23 -18.56
CA SER A 39 -80.77 -38.94 -17.89
C SER A 39 -81.43 -37.73 -18.55
N ALA A 40 -82.02 -37.88 -19.73
CA ALA A 40 -82.61 -36.78 -20.48
C ALA A 40 -84.15 -36.79 -20.40
N MET A 41 -84.76 -35.62 -20.19
CA MET A 41 -86.22 -35.46 -20.31
C MET A 41 -86.63 -35.26 -21.79
N LEU A 42 -85.77 -34.61 -22.56
CA LEU A 42 -85.86 -34.44 -24.01
C LEU A 42 -84.52 -34.89 -24.62
N ASP A 43 -84.55 -35.95 -25.43
CA ASP A 43 -83.39 -36.46 -26.16
C ASP A 43 -83.62 -36.25 -27.66
N VAL A 44 -82.80 -35.41 -28.28
CA VAL A 44 -82.89 -35.10 -29.72
C VAL A 44 -81.63 -35.60 -30.40
N LYS A 45 -81.78 -36.55 -31.32
CA LYS A 45 -80.68 -37.14 -32.09
C LYS A 45 -80.98 -37.13 -33.58
N SER A 46 -80.18 -36.39 -34.34
CA SER A 46 -80.26 -36.35 -35.79
C SER A 46 -78.86 -36.11 -36.36
N SER A 47 -78.57 -36.70 -37.53
CA SER A 47 -77.29 -36.53 -38.23
C SER A 47 -77.28 -35.32 -39.18
N ASP A 48 -78.43 -34.70 -39.42
CA ASP A 48 -78.63 -33.68 -40.45
C ASP A 48 -79.56 -32.52 -40.02
N LYS A 49 -80.16 -32.58 -38.82
CA LYS A 49 -81.06 -31.56 -38.27
C LYS A 49 -80.67 -31.20 -36.84
N GLY A 50 -80.91 -29.95 -36.46
CA GLY A 50 -80.66 -29.43 -35.11
C GLY A 50 -81.95 -29.08 -34.35
N VAL A 51 -81.79 -28.60 -33.12
CA VAL A 51 -82.88 -28.01 -32.34
C VAL A 51 -82.91 -26.50 -32.59
N LEU A 52 -84.03 -26.00 -33.09
CA LEU A 52 -84.30 -24.56 -33.10
C LEU A 52 -84.93 -24.16 -31.77
N VAL A 53 -84.15 -23.44 -30.96
CA VAL A 53 -84.65 -22.77 -29.76
C VAL A 53 -85.44 -21.52 -30.14
N PRO A 54 -86.26 -20.93 -29.23
CA PRO A 54 -86.93 -19.66 -29.50
C PRO A 54 -85.94 -18.60 -29.98
N ARG A 55 -86.21 -18.07 -31.17
CA ARG A 55 -85.43 -17.01 -31.82
C ARG A 55 -86.13 -15.69 -31.57
N MET A 56 -85.38 -14.70 -31.15
CA MET A 56 -85.91 -13.38 -30.80
C MET A 56 -84.84 -12.31 -30.87
N THR A 57 -85.22 -11.05 -30.96
CA THR A 57 -84.27 -9.93 -30.87
C THR A 57 -83.81 -9.68 -29.44
N THR A 58 -82.72 -8.92 -29.25
CA THR A 58 -82.27 -8.52 -27.91
C THR A 58 -83.35 -7.83 -27.10
N VAL A 59 -84.15 -6.97 -27.74
CA VAL A 59 -85.26 -6.26 -27.09
C VAL A 59 -86.31 -7.26 -26.59
N GLN A 60 -86.63 -8.27 -27.39
CA GLN A 60 -87.59 -9.30 -27.02
C GLN A 60 -87.05 -10.22 -25.92
N ARG A 61 -85.77 -10.61 -25.98
CA ARG A 61 -85.12 -11.41 -24.93
C ARG A 61 -85.14 -10.70 -23.58
N VAL A 62 -84.72 -9.44 -23.54
CA VAL A 62 -84.65 -8.66 -22.29
C VAL A 62 -86.06 -8.34 -21.75
N ALA A 63 -87.07 -8.30 -22.62
CA ALA A 63 -88.47 -8.11 -22.24
C ALA A 63 -89.17 -9.36 -21.68
N ILE A 64 -88.51 -10.54 -21.67
CA ILE A 64 -89.07 -11.72 -21.02
C ILE A 64 -89.20 -11.44 -19.52
N ALA A 65 -90.45 -11.37 -19.03
CA ALA A 65 -90.71 -11.17 -17.60
C ALA A 65 -90.42 -12.45 -16.82
N SER A 66 -89.56 -12.35 -15.80
CA SER A 66 -89.18 -13.46 -14.91
C SER A 66 -88.71 -14.74 -15.64
N PRO A 67 -87.66 -14.67 -16.48
CA PRO A 67 -87.16 -15.84 -17.20
C PRO A 67 -86.70 -16.92 -16.24
N ALA A 68 -86.98 -18.19 -16.56
CA ALA A 68 -86.52 -19.31 -15.76
C ALA A 68 -84.99 -19.43 -15.81
N THR A 69 -84.37 -19.84 -14.71
CA THR A 69 -82.93 -20.17 -14.70
C THR A 69 -82.67 -21.32 -15.68
N GLY A 70 -81.67 -21.17 -16.55
CA GLY A 70 -81.36 -22.10 -17.62
C GLY A 70 -82.17 -21.90 -18.91
N LEU A 71 -83.04 -20.88 -18.99
CA LEU A 71 -83.79 -20.57 -20.20
C LEU A 71 -82.83 -20.20 -21.33
N LEU A 72 -82.83 -20.99 -22.41
CA LEU A 72 -81.97 -20.80 -23.59
C LEU A 72 -82.76 -20.20 -24.75
N VAL A 73 -82.22 -19.15 -25.36
CA VAL A 73 -82.76 -18.50 -26.55
C VAL A 73 -81.63 -18.25 -27.56
N PHE A 74 -81.99 -18.06 -28.82
CA PHE A 74 -81.07 -17.55 -29.83
C PHE A 74 -81.41 -16.07 -30.07
N ASP A 75 -80.49 -15.17 -29.73
CA ASP A 75 -80.67 -13.75 -29.99
C ASP A 75 -80.25 -13.44 -31.43
N GLU A 76 -81.23 -13.09 -32.25
CA GLU A 76 -81.04 -12.79 -33.67
C GLU A 76 -80.31 -11.47 -33.92
N THR A 77 -80.32 -10.56 -32.94
CA THR A 77 -79.64 -9.26 -33.04
C THR A 77 -78.14 -9.42 -32.77
N THR A 78 -77.74 -10.25 -31.81
CA THR A 78 -76.32 -10.52 -31.53
C THR A 78 -75.78 -11.74 -32.30
N GLY A 79 -76.65 -12.56 -32.89
CA GLY A 79 -76.27 -13.76 -33.63
C GLY A 79 -75.76 -14.92 -32.75
N GLY A 80 -76.11 -14.93 -31.47
CA GLY A 80 -75.54 -15.84 -30.47
C GLY A 80 -76.59 -16.58 -29.64
N PHE A 81 -76.19 -17.68 -29.02
CA PHE A 81 -77.00 -18.37 -28.02
C PHE A 81 -76.85 -17.69 -26.67
N TRP A 82 -77.96 -17.42 -26.00
CA TRP A 82 -77.98 -16.80 -24.68
C TRP A 82 -78.80 -17.63 -23.72
N PHE A 83 -78.30 -17.80 -22.49
CA PHE A 83 -79.08 -18.42 -21.42
C PHE A 83 -79.26 -17.47 -20.24
N TYR A 84 -80.38 -17.60 -19.53
CA TYR A 84 -80.60 -16.86 -18.29
C TYR A 84 -80.00 -17.61 -17.10
N ASN A 85 -79.03 -17.02 -16.40
CA ASN A 85 -78.35 -17.69 -15.28
C ASN A 85 -79.09 -17.58 -13.94
N GLY A 86 -80.32 -17.05 -13.95
CA GLY A 86 -81.13 -16.80 -12.75
C GLY A 86 -81.08 -15.35 -12.27
N THR A 87 -80.17 -14.53 -12.80
CA THR A 87 -80.09 -13.10 -12.50
C THR A 87 -79.99 -12.25 -13.77
N ILE A 88 -79.14 -12.64 -14.73
CA ILE A 88 -78.93 -11.94 -16.00
C ILE A 88 -78.92 -12.91 -17.19
N TRP A 89 -79.13 -12.37 -18.38
CA TRP A 89 -78.85 -13.08 -19.63
C TRP A 89 -77.34 -13.13 -19.86
N GLN A 90 -76.81 -14.32 -20.15
CA GLN A 90 -75.40 -14.58 -20.41
C GLN A 90 -75.22 -15.15 -21.82
N ASP A 91 -74.29 -14.58 -22.57
CA ASP A 91 -73.92 -15.03 -23.91
C ASP A 91 -73.05 -16.29 -23.82
N LEU A 92 -73.34 -17.29 -24.65
CA LEU A 92 -72.58 -18.53 -24.78
C LEU A 92 -71.66 -18.53 -26.01
N SER A 93 -71.72 -17.47 -26.84
CA SER A 93 -70.86 -17.29 -28.02
C SER A 93 -69.61 -16.45 -27.76
N ALA A 94 -69.42 -15.97 -26.53
CA ALA A 94 -68.18 -15.33 -26.10
C ALA A 94 -67.08 -16.40 -25.98
N ASP A 95 -66.22 -16.45 -27.00
CA ASP A 95 -65.00 -17.23 -27.01
C ASP A 95 -63.99 -16.68 -25.99
N ALA A 96 -63.30 -17.62 -25.38
CA ALA A 96 -61.92 -17.48 -24.94
C ALA A 96 -61.04 -17.48 -26.20
N ASP A 97 -61.12 -16.42 -27.04
CA ASP A 97 -60.45 -16.38 -28.34
C ASP A 97 -58.97 -15.97 -28.25
N THR A 98 -58.26 -16.21 -29.35
CA THR A 98 -56.86 -15.83 -29.58
C THR A 98 -56.68 -14.36 -29.97
N ASP A 99 -57.55 -13.46 -29.49
CA ASP A 99 -57.42 -12.01 -29.68
C ASP A 99 -56.59 -11.38 -28.54
N PRO A 100 -55.36 -10.91 -28.79
CA PRO A 100 -54.51 -10.34 -27.73
C PRO A 100 -55.06 -9.02 -27.16
N ALA A 101 -56.08 -8.40 -27.77
CA ALA A 101 -56.63 -7.13 -27.31
C ALA A 101 -57.66 -7.25 -26.18
N ASN A 102 -58.16 -8.45 -25.87
CA ASN A 102 -59.13 -8.69 -24.80
C ASN A 102 -58.53 -9.41 -23.56
N GLU A 103 -57.21 -9.66 -23.58
CA GLU A 103 -56.50 -10.29 -22.46
C GLU A 103 -56.32 -9.29 -21.30
N LEU A 104 -56.64 -9.70 -20.08
CA LEU A 104 -56.60 -8.82 -18.88
C LEU A 104 -55.19 -8.32 -18.51
N GLN A 105 -54.12 -8.91 -19.05
CA GLN A 105 -52.74 -8.40 -18.98
C GLN A 105 -51.81 -9.28 -19.84
N ASN A 106 -51.13 -8.67 -20.83
CA ASN A 106 -50.04 -9.32 -21.55
C ASN A 106 -48.68 -8.86 -21.01
N LEU A 107 -47.82 -9.82 -20.65
CA LEU A 107 -46.43 -9.56 -20.27
C LEU A 107 -45.54 -9.92 -21.45
N SER A 108 -45.03 -8.92 -22.18
CA SER A 108 -44.16 -9.15 -23.34
C SER A 108 -42.74 -8.66 -23.06
N LEU A 109 -41.75 -9.49 -23.43
CA LEU A 109 -40.33 -9.14 -23.38
C LEU A 109 -39.79 -9.05 -24.81
N SER A 110 -39.37 -7.85 -25.22
CA SER A 110 -38.74 -7.60 -26.52
C SER A 110 -37.40 -6.89 -26.33
N GLY A 111 -36.30 -7.57 -26.66
CA GLY A 111 -34.95 -7.10 -26.35
C GLY A 111 -34.75 -6.94 -24.84
N ALA A 112 -34.41 -5.72 -24.40
CA ALA A 112 -34.25 -5.36 -22.99
C ALA A 112 -35.50 -4.70 -22.38
N THR A 113 -36.61 -4.63 -23.11
CA THR A 113 -37.82 -3.92 -22.69
C THR A 113 -38.89 -4.92 -22.28
N LEU A 114 -39.29 -4.86 -21.02
CA LEU A 114 -40.48 -5.54 -20.50
C LEU A 114 -41.65 -4.55 -20.60
N SER A 115 -42.64 -4.87 -21.43
CA SER A 115 -43.83 -4.03 -21.66
C SER A 115 -45.08 -4.68 -21.09
N ILE A 116 -45.89 -3.86 -20.41
CA ILE A 116 -47.22 -4.20 -19.92
C ILE A 116 -48.18 -3.22 -20.60
N GLU A 117 -49.17 -3.73 -21.32
CA GLU A 117 -50.12 -2.86 -22.03
C GLU A 117 -51.08 -2.11 -21.08
N ASN A 118 -51.67 -1.03 -21.59
CA ASN A 118 -52.60 -0.11 -20.91
C ASN A 118 -52.02 0.72 -19.75
N GLY A 119 -50.71 0.96 -19.72
CA GLY A 119 -50.08 1.93 -18.80
C GLY A 119 -49.98 1.46 -17.34
N ASN A 120 -50.23 0.17 -17.09
CA ASN A 120 -49.97 -0.42 -15.78
C ASN A 120 -48.46 -0.56 -15.56
N SER A 121 -47.96 -0.05 -14.44
CA SER A 121 -46.55 -0.17 -14.06
C SER A 121 -46.38 -1.25 -13.00
N VAL A 122 -45.42 -2.17 -13.19
CA VAL A 122 -44.85 -2.90 -12.06
C VAL A 122 -43.94 -1.92 -11.32
N ASP A 123 -44.32 -1.58 -10.08
CA ASP A 123 -43.49 -0.74 -9.21
C ASP A 123 -42.28 -1.52 -8.70
N LEU A 124 -41.17 -1.43 -9.45
CA LEU A 124 -39.90 -2.02 -9.09
C LEU A 124 -39.18 -1.23 -7.98
N ALA A 125 -39.66 -0.04 -7.56
CA ALA A 125 -39.04 0.73 -6.49
C ALA A 125 -39.23 0.07 -5.11
N THR A 126 -40.15 -0.89 -5.00
CA THR A 126 -40.33 -1.72 -3.81
C THR A 126 -39.41 -2.94 -3.78
N LEU A 127 -38.76 -3.27 -4.91
CA LEU A 127 -37.69 -4.26 -4.89
C LEU A 127 -36.50 -3.63 -4.17
N PRO A 128 -35.92 -4.28 -3.15
CA PRO A 128 -34.69 -3.81 -2.56
C PRO A 128 -33.68 -3.66 -3.69
N GLY A 129 -33.10 -2.46 -3.83
CA GLY A 129 -32.08 -2.19 -4.84
C GLY A 129 -31.02 -3.28 -4.81
N ASP A 130 -30.58 -3.73 -5.98
CA ASP A 130 -29.55 -4.75 -6.08
C ASP A 130 -28.29 -4.27 -5.35
N ASN A 131 -27.90 -4.98 -4.30
CA ASN A 131 -26.72 -4.66 -3.49
C ASN A 131 -25.47 -5.40 -3.98
N PHE A 132 -25.51 -5.93 -5.21
CA PHE A 132 -24.52 -6.83 -5.80
C PHE A 132 -24.30 -8.15 -5.02
N GLY A 133 -25.01 -8.37 -3.90
CA GLY A 133 -25.03 -9.59 -3.12
C GLY A 133 -23.67 -10.30 -3.01
N ASN A 134 -23.66 -11.58 -3.38
CA ASN A 134 -22.47 -12.41 -3.54
C ASN A 134 -22.14 -12.66 -5.03
N HIS A 135 -22.48 -11.72 -5.91
CA HIS A 135 -22.27 -11.89 -7.35
C HIS A 135 -20.78 -11.90 -7.70
N THR A 136 -20.35 -12.93 -8.44
CA THR A 136 -19.02 -12.97 -9.07
C THR A 136 -19.12 -12.26 -10.42
N ALA A 137 -18.48 -11.10 -10.55
CA ALA A 137 -18.39 -10.42 -11.84
C ALA A 137 -17.62 -11.29 -12.84
N THR A 138 -18.30 -11.82 -13.85
CA THR A 138 -17.67 -12.57 -14.96
C THR A 138 -17.17 -11.67 -16.09
N GLN A 139 -17.46 -10.38 -15.99
CA GLN A 139 -17.10 -9.32 -16.93
C GLN A 139 -16.72 -8.05 -16.16
N ASN A 140 -16.13 -7.06 -16.84
CA ASN A 140 -15.77 -5.79 -16.24
C ASN A 140 -17.01 -5.03 -15.74
N LEU A 141 -16.91 -4.44 -14.55
CA LEU A 141 -17.91 -3.52 -14.03
C LEU A 141 -17.74 -2.16 -14.71
N ASN A 142 -18.60 -1.83 -15.66
CA ASN A 142 -18.62 -0.50 -16.29
C ASN A 142 -19.37 0.50 -15.40
N LEU A 143 -18.62 1.31 -14.67
CA LEU A 143 -19.19 2.32 -13.76
C LEU A 143 -19.61 3.62 -14.46
N SER A 144 -19.41 3.75 -15.78
CA SER A 144 -19.73 4.97 -16.54
C SER A 144 -19.14 6.26 -15.94
N GLY A 145 -17.94 6.17 -15.37
CA GLY A 145 -17.27 7.29 -14.72
C GLY A 145 -17.72 7.57 -13.27
N ASN A 146 -18.48 6.68 -12.65
CA ASN A 146 -18.81 6.78 -11.23
C ASN A 146 -17.76 6.08 -10.35
N TYR A 147 -17.77 6.41 -9.07
CA TYR A 147 -16.94 5.79 -8.05
C TYR A 147 -17.55 4.49 -7.55
N LEU A 148 -16.69 3.54 -7.22
CA LEU A 148 -17.03 2.49 -6.26
C LEU A 148 -16.84 3.07 -4.86
N SER A 149 -17.92 3.63 -4.29
CA SER A 149 -17.98 4.21 -2.94
C SER A 149 -19.14 3.62 -2.13
N GLY A 150 -19.04 3.67 -0.81
CA GLY A 150 -20.05 3.11 0.11
C GLY A 150 -21.20 4.08 0.44
N ASP A 151 -21.00 5.36 0.14
CA ASP A 151 -21.87 6.50 0.45
C ASP A 151 -22.28 7.28 -0.81
N GLY A 152 -21.76 6.89 -1.98
CA GLY A 152 -22.08 7.52 -3.27
C GLY A 152 -21.34 8.83 -3.53
N ASP A 153 -20.34 9.16 -2.70
CA ASP A 153 -19.50 10.34 -2.89
C ASP A 153 -18.32 10.08 -3.86
N GLY A 154 -17.46 11.09 -4.02
CA GLY A 154 -16.31 11.09 -4.92
C GLY A 154 -15.00 10.60 -4.27
N GLU A 155 -15.07 9.95 -3.12
CA GLU A 155 -13.93 9.61 -2.28
C GLU A 155 -13.51 8.12 -2.40
N GLY A 156 -14.25 7.33 -3.18
CA GLY A 156 -14.04 5.89 -3.39
C GLY A 156 -12.96 5.51 -4.41
N VAL A 157 -13.10 4.32 -5.00
CA VAL A 157 -12.21 3.82 -6.07
C VAL A 157 -12.79 4.21 -7.43
N PHE A 158 -12.00 4.91 -8.24
CA PHE A 158 -12.32 5.28 -9.61
C PHE A 158 -11.35 4.59 -10.58
N VAL A 159 -11.87 4.02 -11.66
CA VAL A 159 -11.04 3.45 -12.74
C VAL A 159 -11.29 4.26 -14.01
N ALA A 160 -10.26 4.96 -14.49
CA ALA A 160 -10.32 5.79 -15.68
C ALA A 160 -10.31 4.94 -16.96
N ASN A 161 -10.75 5.53 -18.09
CA ASN A 161 -10.80 4.86 -19.39
C ASN A 161 -9.44 4.37 -19.91
N ASN A 162 -8.34 4.95 -19.41
CA ASN A 162 -6.97 4.54 -19.72
C ASN A 162 -6.44 3.41 -18.80
N GLY A 163 -7.25 2.94 -17.83
CA GLY A 163 -6.91 1.90 -16.87
C GLY A 163 -6.26 2.40 -15.57
N ASN A 164 -6.06 3.72 -15.41
CA ASN A 164 -5.53 4.28 -14.17
C ASN A 164 -6.55 4.18 -13.04
N VAL A 165 -6.09 3.86 -11.83
CA VAL A 165 -6.91 3.74 -10.63
C VAL A 165 -6.68 4.95 -9.73
N GLY A 166 -7.73 5.72 -9.48
CA GLY A 166 -7.74 6.79 -8.49
C GLY A 166 -8.46 6.33 -7.21
N ILE A 167 -7.92 6.69 -6.06
CA ILE A 167 -8.63 6.59 -4.77
C ILE A 167 -8.77 8.02 -4.23
N GLY A 168 -10.01 8.52 -4.18
CA GLY A 168 -10.31 9.92 -3.88
C GLY A 168 -10.01 10.91 -5.00
N THR A 169 -9.86 10.44 -6.25
CA THR A 169 -9.71 11.30 -7.44
C THR A 169 -10.32 10.66 -8.69
N ALA A 170 -11.04 11.45 -9.48
CA ALA A 170 -11.64 11.05 -10.76
C ALA A 170 -10.72 11.31 -11.96
N SER A 171 -9.52 11.84 -11.72
CA SER A 171 -8.56 12.17 -12.79
C SER A 171 -7.15 11.73 -12.39
N PRO A 172 -6.92 10.41 -12.18
CA PRO A 172 -5.60 9.89 -11.85
C PRO A 172 -4.64 10.09 -13.03
N ASN A 173 -3.53 10.79 -12.78
CA ASN A 173 -2.47 11.05 -13.73
C ASN A 173 -1.48 9.87 -13.83
N GLU A 174 -1.47 8.99 -12.83
CA GLU A 174 -0.64 7.79 -12.74
C GLU A 174 -1.48 6.52 -12.63
N GLN A 175 -0.87 5.35 -12.84
CA GLN A 175 -1.59 4.07 -12.82
C GLN A 175 -2.31 3.79 -11.48
N LEU A 176 -1.75 4.27 -10.37
CA LEU A 176 -2.40 4.28 -9.06
C LEU A 176 -2.13 5.63 -8.39
N GLU A 177 -3.18 6.42 -8.17
CA GLU A 177 -3.09 7.72 -7.49
C GLU A 177 -4.04 7.76 -6.29
N LEU A 178 -3.55 8.25 -5.15
CA LEU A 178 -4.30 8.40 -3.91
C LEU A 178 -4.17 9.84 -3.43
N THR A 179 -5.29 10.55 -3.25
CA THR A 179 -5.32 11.93 -2.74
C THR A 179 -5.36 12.02 -1.21
N GLY A 180 -5.33 10.87 -0.53
CA GLY A 180 -5.30 10.72 0.94
C GLY A 180 -4.10 9.93 1.47
N ASN A 181 -4.24 9.36 2.67
CA ASN A 181 -3.18 8.62 3.35
C ASN A 181 -3.11 7.15 2.92
N PHE A 182 -1.92 6.66 2.56
CA PHE A 182 -1.66 5.23 2.36
C PHE A 182 -1.26 4.55 3.67
N ARG A 183 -2.15 3.72 4.23
CA ARG A 183 -1.89 3.01 5.50
C ARG A 183 -1.32 1.62 5.23
N LEU A 184 -0.05 1.42 5.58
CA LEU A 184 0.56 0.10 5.66
C LEU A 184 0.43 -0.48 7.09
N PRO A 185 0.11 -1.78 7.24
CA PRO A 185 0.17 -2.43 8.55
C PRO A 185 1.62 -2.47 9.09
N VAL A 186 1.80 -2.99 10.29
CA VAL A 186 3.16 -3.28 10.81
C VAL A 186 3.82 -4.28 9.88
N THR A 187 5.09 -4.07 9.55
CA THR A 187 5.82 -5.01 8.70
C THR A 187 6.04 -6.32 9.45
N THR A 188 5.58 -7.42 8.87
CA THR A 188 5.93 -8.78 9.26
C THR A 188 6.75 -9.44 8.13
N ALA A 189 7.08 -10.72 8.26
CA ALA A 189 7.70 -11.46 7.15
C ALA A 189 6.82 -11.52 5.89
N THR A 190 5.50 -11.33 6.02
CA THR A 190 4.50 -11.53 4.95
C THR A 190 3.62 -10.32 4.65
N THR A 191 3.60 -9.29 5.49
CA THR A 191 2.69 -8.12 5.34
C THR A 191 3.39 -6.80 5.66
N GLY A 192 2.81 -5.68 5.24
CA GLY A 192 3.25 -4.33 5.62
C GLY A 192 4.53 -3.86 4.93
N ALA A 193 4.78 -4.30 3.69
CA ALA A 193 5.90 -3.89 2.86
C ALA A 193 5.44 -3.56 1.43
N ILE A 194 6.17 -2.67 0.77
CA ILE A 194 6.05 -2.42 -0.68
C ILE A 194 7.10 -3.29 -1.37
N TYR A 195 6.70 -3.99 -2.44
CA TYR A 195 7.58 -4.89 -3.20
C TYR A 195 7.89 -4.31 -4.58
N SER A 196 9.09 -4.60 -5.09
CA SER A 196 9.53 -4.34 -6.47
C SER A 196 10.18 -5.61 -7.01
N GLY A 197 9.70 -6.13 -8.14
CA GLY A 197 10.23 -7.36 -8.74
C GLY A 197 10.19 -8.58 -7.80
N GLY A 198 9.20 -8.67 -6.90
CA GLY A 198 9.09 -9.73 -5.89
C GLY A 198 9.98 -9.55 -4.66
N SER A 199 10.91 -8.59 -4.67
CA SER A 199 11.74 -8.24 -3.51
C SER A 199 11.09 -7.10 -2.73
N ARG A 200 11.19 -7.12 -1.40
CA ARG A 200 10.77 -5.96 -0.59
C ARG A 200 11.64 -4.76 -0.95
N PHE A 201 10.99 -3.64 -1.16
CA PHE A 201 11.61 -2.36 -1.49
C PHE A 201 11.49 -1.37 -0.34
N VAL A 202 10.32 -1.26 0.30
CA VAL A 202 10.13 -0.39 1.48
C VAL A 202 9.47 -1.16 2.60
N HIS A 203 10.07 -1.14 3.80
CA HIS A 203 9.50 -1.77 4.98
C HIS A 203 10.09 -1.22 6.30
N ARG A 204 9.47 -1.61 7.42
CA ARG A 204 9.85 -1.18 8.78
C ARG A 204 9.87 -2.36 9.75
N TYR A 205 10.50 -3.45 9.34
CA TYR A 205 10.53 -4.68 10.14
C TYR A 205 11.31 -4.43 11.44
N GLY A 206 10.79 -4.92 12.57
CA GLY A 206 11.32 -4.61 13.91
C GLY A 206 10.73 -3.30 14.48
N THR A 207 11.29 -2.83 15.59
CA THR A 207 10.82 -1.60 16.26
C THR A 207 11.50 -0.37 15.65
N GLU A 208 10.72 0.64 15.25
CA GLU A 208 11.23 1.96 14.82
C GLU A 208 12.26 1.96 13.68
N ASN A 209 12.33 0.89 12.88
CA ASN A 209 13.23 0.82 11.74
C ASN A 209 12.59 1.42 10.48
N PHE A 210 13.41 1.91 9.55
CA PHE A 210 13.00 2.27 8.20
C PHE A 210 14.01 1.74 7.18
N PHE A 211 13.52 0.92 6.24
CA PHE A 211 14.33 0.33 5.19
C PHE A 211 13.75 0.64 3.81
N ALA A 212 14.61 1.14 2.91
CA ALA A 212 14.26 1.46 1.53
C ALA A 212 15.37 1.04 0.55
N GLY A 213 15.14 0.02 -0.25
CA GLY A 213 16.11 -0.56 -1.18
C GLY A 213 15.95 -2.07 -1.26
N ILE A 214 16.32 -2.65 -2.41
CA ILE A 214 16.32 -4.10 -2.58
C ILE A 214 17.31 -4.70 -1.58
N GLU A 215 16.86 -5.68 -0.79
CA GLU A 215 17.62 -6.36 0.27
C GLU A 215 18.06 -5.46 1.45
N ALA A 216 17.52 -4.23 1.57
CA ALA A 216 17.80 -3.39 2.74
C ALA A 216 17.17 -3.99 4.02
N GLY A 217 17.92 -4.00 5.12
CA GLY A 217 17.49 -4.54 6.42
C GLY A 217 17.39 -6.07 6.49
N ASN A 218 17.28 -6.61 7.72
CA ASN A 218 17.22 -8.04 8.00
C ASN A 218 16.00 -8.42 8.86
N PHE A 219 15.51 -9.66 8.71
CA PHE A 219 14.41 -10.26 9.48
C PHE A 219 14.85 -10.87 10.82
N ALA A 220 16.16 -10.96 11.07
CA ALA A 220 16.70 -11.47 12.33
C ALA A 220 16.80 -10.41 13.44
N ILE A 221 16.47 -9.14 13.15
CA ILE A 221 16.49 -8.06 14.14
C ILE A 221 15.32 -8.25 15.12
N GLY A 222 15.54 -9.06 16.16
CA GLY A 222 14.57 -9.32 17.22
C GLY A 222 14.82 -8.41 18.42
N GLY A 223 13.89 -7.50 18.72
CA GLY A 223 13.92 -6.67 19.93
C GLY A 223 14.85 -5.44 19.90
N PHE A 224 15.50 -5.18 18.76
CA PHE A 224 16.43 -4.07 18.55
C PHE A 224 15.93 -3.20 17.39
N GLY A 225 16.11 -1.88 17.46
CA GLY A 225 15.33 -0.94 16.64
C GLY A 225 16.03 0.36 16.30
N SER A 226 15.26 1.31 15.75
CA SER A 226 15.74 2.66 15.41
C SER A 226 16.86 2.69 14.36
N ASN A 227 16.85 1.77 13.41
CA ASN A 227 17.79 1.77 12.28
C ASN A 227 17.16 2.37 11.02
N THR A 228 17.93 3.16 10.29
CA THR A 228 17.58 3.67 8.96
C THR A 228 18.51 3.06 7.93
N GLY A 229 18.01 2.28 6.98
CA GLY A 229 18.80 1.68 5.90
C GLY A 229 18.23 2.01 4.53
N VAL A 230 18.96 2.79 3.73
CA VAL A 230 18.52 3.24 2.41
C VAL A 230 19.58 2.90 1.36
N GLY A 231 19.23 2.05 0.40
CA GLY A 231 20.11 1.58 -0.67
C GLY A 231 20.10 0.06 -0.81
N TYR A 232 20.63 -0.41 -1.94
CA TYR A 232 20.79 -1.85 -2.18
C TYR A 232 21.67 -2.46 -1.08
N ARG A 233 21.16 -3.46 -0.36
CA ARG A 233 21.87 -4.17 0.72
C ARG A 233 22.36 -3.32 1.90
N ALA A 234 21.71 -2.20 2.18
CA ALA A 234 22.01 -1.44 3.41
C ALA A 234 21.54 -2.24 4.64
N LEU A 235 22.40 -2.43 5.65
CA LEU A 235 22.07 -3.13 6.92
C LEU A 235 21.54 -4.58 6.78
N THR A 236 21.83 -5.28 5.68
CA THR A 236 21.29 -6.63 5.40
C THR A 236 21.68 -7.70 6.42
N SER A 237 22.83 -7.57 7.08
CA SER A 237 23.28 -8.55 8.08
C SER A 237 23.17 -8.08 9.52
N ASN A 238 22.52 -6.93 9.78
CA ASN A 238 22.29 -6.45 11.13
C ASN A 238 21.45 -7.46 11.92
N THR A 239 21.97 -7.96 13.04
CA THR A 239 21.29 -8.96 13.88
C THR A 239 20.78 -8.36 15.18
N SER A 240 21.59 -7.54 15.86
CA SER A 240 21.21 -6.89 17.13
C SER A 240 21.60 -5.41 17.25
N GLY A 241 22.27 -4.84 16.25
CA GLY A 241 22.63 -3.42 16.24
C GLY A 241 21.40 -2.51 16.23
N SER A 242 21.46 -1.42 17.01
CA SER A 242 20.43 -0.38 17.10
C SER A 242 21.00 0.99 16.76
N PHE A 243 20.13 1.94 16.43
CA PHE A 243 20.51 3.34 16.18
C PHE A 243 21.52 3.53 15.03
N ASN A 244 21.50 2.65 14.03
CA ASN A 244 22.38 2.79 12.87
C ASN A 244 21.69 3.53 11.72
N THR A 245 22.41 4.44 11.07
CA THR A 245 22.00 5.10 9.83
C THR A 245 22.92 4.65 8.70
N ALA A 246 22.37 3.99 7.68
CA ALA A 246 23.07 3.48 6.53
C ALA A 246 22.44 4.04 5.24
N LEU A 247 23.14 4.90 4.53
CA LEU A 247 22.68 5.54 3.29
C LEU A 247 23.69 5.28 2.17
N GLY A 248 23.32 4.42 1.22
CA GLY A 248 24.15 4.03 0.08
C GLY A 248 24.17 2.52 -0.13
N ALA A 249 24.50 2.09 -1.34
CA ALA A 249 24.59 0.67 -1.68
C ALA A 249 25.66 -0.03 -0.82
N GLY A 250 25.29 -1.10 -0.11
CA GLY A 250 26.18 -1.87 0.75
C GLY A 250 26.73 -1.13 1.98
N SER A 251 26.15 0.02 2.33
CA SER A 251 26.50 0.73 3.58
C SER A 251 26.08 -0.11 4.79
N LEU A 252 26.99 -0.30 5.76
CA LEU A 252 26.77 -1.15 6.93
C LEU A 252 26.24 -2.58 6.60
N TRP A 253 26.59 -3.13 5.44
CA TRP A 253 26.06 -4.43 4.97
C TRP A 253 26.30 -5.53 6.01
N PHE A 254 27.56 -5.74 6.41
CA PHE A 254 27.96 -6.73 7.41
C PHE A 254 28.06 -6.13 8.82
N ASN A 255 27.16 -5.21 9.17
CA ASN A 255 26.99 -4.82 10.57
C ASN A 255 26.35 -5.99 11.32
N THR A 256 26.92 -6.56 12.39
CA THR A 256 26.24 -7.63 13.15
C THR A 256 25.60 -7.08 14.43
N SER A 257 26.43 -6.53 15.33
CA SER A 257 26.00 -6.05 16.65
C SER A 257 26.32 -4.58 16.93
N GLY A 258 27.06 -3.90 16.03
CA GLY A 258 27.43 -2.50 16.19
C GLY A 258 26.23 -1.57 16.31
N ASN A 259 26.32 -0.61 17.24
CA ASN A 259 25.29 0.40 17.53
C ASN A 259 25.78 1.82 17.27
N ASP A 260 24.83 2.74 17.07
CA ASP A 260 25.09 4.19 16.96
C ASP A 260 26.04 4.56 15.81
N ASN A 261 26.05 3.80 14.70
CA ASN A 261 26.90 4.10 13.56
C ASN A 261 26.13 4.90 12.50
N THR A 262 26.77 5.93 11.95
CA THR A 262 26.29 6.66 10.77
C THR A 262 27.22 6.39 9.60
N ALA A 263 26.71 5.81 8.51
CA ALA A 263 27.45 5.47 7.31
C ALA A 263 26.74 6.00 6.06
N VAL A 264 27.36 6.96 5.37
CA VAL A 264 26.84 7.59 4.17
C VAL A 264 27.82 7.42 3.01
N GLY A 265 27.42 6.67 1.99
CA GLY A 265 28.25 6.35 0.83
C GLY A 265 28.14 4.88 0.44
N ALA A 266 28.46 4.56 -0.81
CA ALA A 266 28.53 3.17 -1.25
C ALA A 266 29.64 2.43 -0.48
N TYR A 267 29.29 1.31 0.16
CA TYR A 267 30.18 0.49 0.97
C TYR A 267 30.87 1.25 2.13
N ALA A 268 30.29 2.37 2.58
CA ALA A 268 30.70 3.03 3.82
C ALA A 268 30.47 2.09 5.00
N LEU A 269 31.50 1.87 5.82
CA LEU A 269 31.45 1.00 7.00
C LEU A 269 30.91 -0.41 6.67
N ASN A 270 31.31 -0.96 5.52
CA ASN A 270 30.73 -2.19 4.96
C ASN A 270 30.83 -3.39 5.91
N ILE A 271 31.98 -3.57 6.55
CA ILE A 271 32.20 -4.62 7.54
C ILE A 271 32.33 -3.94 8.91
N ASN A 272 31.29 -4.09 9.74
CA ASN A 272 31.31 -3.62 11.13
C ASN A 272 30.80 -4.69 12.10
N ILE A 273 31.70 -5.46 12.73
CA ILE A 273 31.23 -6.59 13.56
C ILE A 273 30.62 -6.06 14.88
N SER A 274 31.39 -5.35 15.69
CA SER A 274 30.94 -4.82 16.99
C SER A 274 31.36 -3.38 17.26
N GLY A 275 31.92 -2.68 16.27
CA GLY A 275 32.26 -1.27 16.39
C GLY A 275 31.02 -0.38 16.57
N PHE A 276 31.14 0.62 17.45
CA PHE A 276 30.04 1.51 17.81
C PHE A 276 30.43 2.98 17.72
N ALA A 277 29.43 3.85 17.60
CA ALA A 277 29.59 5.30 17.58
C ALA A 277 30.54 5.82 16.47
N ASN A 278 30.58 5.17 15.29
CA ASN A 278 31.39 5.65 14.17
C ASN A 278 30.59 6.56 13.24
N THR A 279 31.20 7.65 12.77
CA THR A 279 30.63 8.58 11.79
C THR A 279 31.42 8.51 10.49
N VAL A 280 30.78 8.03 9.42
CA VAL A 280 31.45 7.67 8.18
C VAL A 280 30.73 8.30 6.98
N MET A 281 31.48 9.01 6.14
CA MET A 281 30.98 9.62 4.92
C MET A 281 31.98 9.46 3.78
N GLY A 282 31.65 8.67 2.77
CA GLY A 282 32.52 8.42 1.62
C GLY A 282 32.38 6.99 1.09
N VAL A 283 32.78 6.78 -0.16
CA VAL A 283 32.80 5.43 -0.75
C VAL A 283 33.95 4.64 -0.11
N TYR A 284 33.67 3.43 0.38
CA TYR A 284 34.62 2.56 1.10
C TYR A 284 35.31 3.18 2.34
N ALA A 285 34.82 4.32 2.83
CA ALA A 285 35.29 4.91 4.07
C ALA A 285 35.02 3.94 5.24
N LEU A 286 36.02 3.73 6.09
CA LEU A 286 36.02 2.79 7.21
C LEU A 286 35.52 1.39 6.80
N GLY A 287 35.88 0.94 5.59
CA GLY A 287 35.30 -0.24 4.94
C GLY A 287 35.45 -1.56 5.72
N SER A 288 36.48 -1.68 6.56
CA SER A 288 36.72 -2.84 7.41
C SER A 288 37.01 -2.41 8.85
N ASN A 289 35.99 -2.49 9.72
CA ASN A 289 36.09 -2.19 11.15
C ASN A 289 35.57 -3.36 11.98
N VAL A 290 36.46 -4.12 12.63
CA VAL A 290 36.04 -5.27 13.43
C VAL A 290 35.42 -4.81 14.74
N SER A 291 36.12 -3.99 15.51
CA SER A 291 35.66 -3.55 16.85
C SER A 291 36.03 -2.11 17.21
N GLY A 292 36.61 -1.33 16.29
CA GLY A 292 36.97 0.06 16.52
C GLY A 292 35.74 0.93 16.80
N ALA A 293 35.87 1.85 17.74
CA ALA A 293 34.78 2.71 18.18
C ALA A 293 35.14 4.20 18.12
N ASN A 294 34.12 5.05 18.00
CA ASN A 294 34.26 6.51 18.03
C ASN A 294 35.17 7.07 16.92
N ASN A 295 35.20 6.44 15.74
CA ASN A 295 35.99 6.94 14.61
C ASN A 295 35.14 7.88 13.73
N THR A 296 35.77 8.94 13.22
CA THR A 296 35.22 9.80 12.17
C THR A 296 36.01 9.60 10.90
N ALA A 297 35.38 9.15 9.82
CA ALA A 297 36.00 8.90 8.52
C ALA A 297 35.24 9.63 7.41
N ILE A 298 35.79 10.71 6.88
CA ILE A 298 35.15 11.55 5.86
C ILE A 298 36.07 11.63 4.64
N GLY A 299 35.66 11.02 3.53
CA GLY A 299 36.45 10.93 2.30
C GLY A 299 36.47 9.51 1.76
N ARG A 300 36.71 9.35 0.46
CA ARG A 300 36.87 8.02 -0.14
C ARG A 300 38.06 7.30 0.51
N ASP A 301 37.87 6.04 0.90
CA ASP A 301 38.89 5.16 1.50
C ASP A 301 39.52 5.70 2.82
N ALA A 302 38.94 6.73 3.45
CA ALA A 302 39.40 7.18 4.76
C ALA A 302 39.25 6.06 5.80
N LEU A 303 40.32 5.72 6.54
CA LEU A 303 40.36 4.60 7.50
C LEU A 303 39.97 3.23 6.92
N ALA A 304 40.15 2.98 5.62
CA ALA A 304 39.63 1.78 4.94
C ALA A 304 40.01 0.45 5.61
N LEU A 305 41.20 0.35 6.21
CA LEU A 305 41.73 -0.87 6.84
C LEU A 305 41.68 -0.90 8.37
N ASN A 306 40.99 0.05 9.02
CA ASN A 306 40.98 0.17 10.48
C ASN A 306 40.17 -0.93 11.18
N SER A 307 40.85 -1.99 11.61
CA SER A 307 40.24 -3.16 12.25
C SER A 307 39.82 -2.91 13.71
N THR A 308 40.72 -2.37 14.54
CA THR A 308 40.47 -2.23 16.01
C THR A 308 40.76 -0.84 16.56
N GLY A 309 41.37 0.05 15.78
CA GLY A 309 41.70 1.41 16.19
C GLY A 309 40.45 2.22 16.55
N SER A 310 40.55 3.01 17.61
CA SER A 310 39.44 3.80 18.15
C SER A 310 39.81 5.27 18.26
N ARG A 311 38.79 6.14 18.29
CA ARG A 311 38.95 7.59 18.46
C ARG A 311 39.83 8.26 17.39
N ASN A 312 39.85 7.72 16.18
CA ASN A 312 40.55 8.33 15.05
C ASN A 312 39.64 9.31 14.29
N THR A 313 40.20 10.41 13.81
CA THR A 313 39.55 11.35 12.90
C THR A 313 40.32 11.41 11.59
N ALA A 314 39.78 10.86 10.52
CA ALA A 314 40.34 10.95 9.17
C ALA A 314 39.41 11.79 8.27
N VAL A 315 39.90 12.91 7.77
CA VAL A 315 39.16 13.80 6.87
C VAL A 315 39.99 14.06 5.62
N GLY A 316 39.58 13.48 4.50
CA GLY A 316 40.28 13.52 3.23
C GLY A 316 40.27 12.15 2.56
N ARG A 317 40.46 12.14 1.24
CA ARG A 317 40.65 10.89 0.52
C ARG A 317 41.93 10.20 1.01
N ASP A 318 41.84 8.90 1.28
CA ASP A 318 42.93 8.04 1.74
C ASP A 318 43.54 8.47 3.10
N GLY A 319 42.80 9.24 3.92
CA GLY A 319 43.25 9.63 5.26
C GLY A 319 43.31 8.42 6.20
N LEU A 320 44.46 8.16 6.84
CA LEU A 320 44.73 6.98 7.68
C LEU A 320 44.33 5.65 7.01
N VAL A 321 44.43 5.55 5.68
CA VAL A 321 43.96 4.39 4.89
C VAL A 321 44.55 3.07 5.38
N ASP A 322 45.82 3.07 5.77
CA ASP A 322 46.57 1.89 6.24
C ASP A 322 46.60 1.75 7.77
N ASN A 323 45.88 2.59 8.51
CA ASN A 323 45.79 2.43 9.95
C ASN A 323 44.98 1.18 10.28
N VAL A 324 45.60 0.18 10.93
CA VAL A 324 44.94 -1.10 11.29
C VAL A 324 44.45 -1.10 12.74
N SER A 325 45.27 -0.62 13.68
CA SER A 325 44.99 -0.67 15.12
C SER A 325 45.31 0.62 15.87
N GLY A 326 45.96 1.58 15.22
CA GLY A 326 46.33 2.85 15.84
C GLY A 326 45.09 3.62 16.28
N SER A 327 45.19 4.26 17.44
CA SER A 327 44.10 4.97 18.10
C SER A 327 44.46 6.42 18.37
N ASP A 328 43.44 7.26 18.59
CA ASP A 328 43.60 8.66 18.97
C ASP A 328 44.37 9.51 17.93
N ASN A 329 44.38 9.10 16.65
CA ASN A 329 45.01 9.86 15.58
C ASN A 329 44.04 10.84 14.91
N VAL A 330 44.54 12.03 14.55
CA VAL A 330 43.84 13.00 13.72
C VAL A 330 44.61 13.16 12.42
N ALA A 331 44.00 12.83 11.28
CA ALA A 331 44.56 13.03 9.96
C ALA A 331 43.62 13.86 9.09
N ILE A 332 44.11 15.00 8.59
CA ILE A 332 43.32 15.92 7.78
C ILE A 332 44.09 16.25 6.50
N GLY A 333 43.51 15.91 5.36
CA GLY A 333 44.08 16.14 4.03
C GLY A 333 44.09 14.91 3.14
N TYR A 334 44.43 15.12 1.88
CA TYR A 334 44.64 14.02 0.94
C TYR A 334 45.86 13.18 1.37
N SER A 335 45.66 11.86 1.52
CA SER A 335 46.70 10.90 1.94
C SER A 335 47.37 11.25 3.28
N ALA A 336 46.68 12.00 4.15
CA ALA A 336 47.22 12.29 5.47
C ALA A 336 47.26 11.01 6.33
N GLY A 337 48.40 10.73 6.96
CA GLY A 337 48.56 9.58 7.86
C GLY A 337 48.63 8.20 7.20
N THR A 338 48.86 8.09 5.89
CA THR A 338 49.01 6.79 5.21
C THR A 338 50.11 5.91 5.80
N ASN A 339 51.16 6.49 6.39
CA ASN A 339 52.24 5.74 7.05
C ASN A 339 52.05 5.61 8.56
N THR A 340 50.91 6.00 9.12
CA THR A 340 50.71 6.03 10.58
C THR A 340 50.11 4.72 11.08
N THR A 341 50.88 3.99 11.87
CA THR A 341 50.45 2.76 12.56
C THR A 341 50.46 2.88 14.09
N GLY A 342 50.99 3.98 14.62
CA GLY A 342 51.00 4.28 16.05
C GLY A 342 49.81 5.14 16.50
N ASP A 343 49.87 5.60 17.74
CA ASP A 343 48.78 6.25 18.47
C ASP A 343 49.04 7.74 18.72
N ASN A 344 47.96 8.50 18.92
CA ASN A 344 48.00 9.87 19.43
C ASN A 344 48.82 10.84 18.56
N ASN A 345 48.67 10.78 17.24
CA ASN A 345 49.32 11.69 16.31
C ASN A 345 48.34 12.69 15.69
N ILE A 346 48.80 13.92 15.43
CA ILE A 346 48.07 14.93 14.65
C ILE A 346 48.81 15.16 13.33
N LEU A 347 48.16 14.86 12.21
CA LEU A 347 48.74 14.82 10.87
C LEU A 347 47.89 15.71 9.95
N ILE A 348 48.37 16.90 9.63
CA ILE A 348 47.64 17.82 8.75
C ILE A 348 48.41 17.98 7.45
N GLY A 349 47.92 17.35 6.38
CA GLY A 349 48.57 17.32 5.07
C GLY A 349 49.87 16.52 5.01
N HIS A 350 50.18 15.74 6.05
CA HIS A 350 51.39 14.92 6.18
C HIS A 350 51.07 13.43 6.09
N GLU A 351 51.90 12.65 5.40
CA GLU A 351 51.74 11.18 5.25
C GLU A 351 51.97 10.42 6.57
N GLY A 352 52.65 11.04 7.53
CA GLY A 352 53.02 10.44 8.81
C GLY A 352 54.29 9.60 8.74
N VAL A 353 54.65 9.01 9.88
CA VAL A 353 55.84 8.18 10.02
C VAL A 353 55.45 6.85 10.68
N ALA A 354 55.99 5.75 10.17
CA ALA A 354 55.69 4.41 10.64
C ALA A 354 56.02 4.23 12.13
N GLY A 355 55.03 3.75 12.89
CA GLY A 355 55.16 3.47 14.32
C GLY A 355 55.35 4.69 15.23
N GLU A 356 55.26 5.92 14.70
CA GLU A 356 55.37 7.12 15.50
C GLU A 356 54.15 7.30 16.42
N ASN A 357 54.38 7.81 17.62
CA ASN A 357 53.34 8.09 18.60
C ASN A 357 53.54 9.49 19.19
N ASN A 358 52.46 10.13 19.63
CA ASN A 358 52.49 11.41 20.37
C ASN A 358 53.15 12.56 19.58
N SER A 359 52.95 12.60 18.26
CA SER A 359 53.58 13.58 17.38
C SER A 359 52.58 14.53 16.71
N ILE A 360 53.06 15.71 16.30
CA ILE A 360 52.30 16.65 15.48
C ILE A 360 53.11 16.95 14.23
N HIS A 361 52.52 16.64 13.06
CA HIS A 361 53.07 16.96 11.74
C HIS A 361 52.14 17.92 11.01
N LEU A 362 52.67 19.06 10.58
CA LEU A 362 51.94 20.09 9.85
C LEU A 362 52.60 20.32 8.49
N GLY A 363 51.86 20.06 7.42
CA GLY A 363 52.34 20.16 6.04
C GLY A 363 53.05 18.91 5.55
N ASN A 364 53.81 19.04 4.47
CA ASN A 364 54.56 17.97 3.83
C ASN A 364 55.86 18.55 3.24
N ASN A 365 56.63 17.72 2.54
CA ASN A 365 57.92 18.11 1.97
C ASN A 365 57.87 19.28 0.96
N THR A 366 56.68 19.71 0.51
CA THR A 366 56.54 20.87 -0.37
C THR A 366 56.12 22.15 0.36
N HIS A 367 55.67 22.05 1.62
CA HIS A 367 55.40 23.20 2.46
C HIS A 367 56.73 23.82 2.95
N THR A 368 56.94 25.10 2.67
CA THR A 368 58.20 25.80 3.00
C THR A 368 58.12 26.67 4.24
N LYS A 369 56.92 26.92 4.78
CA LYS A 369 56.68 27.82 5.90
C LYS A 369 55.48 27.38 6.73
N THR A 370 55.59 27.54 8.04
CA THR A 370 54.47 27.53 9.00
C THR A 370 54.37 28.92 9.60
N LEU A 371 53.31 29.66 9.28
CA LEU A 371 53.11 31.03 9.76
C LEU A 371 52.21 31.05 10.99
N LEU A 372 52.70 31.62 12.10
CA LEU A 372 51.99 31.78 13.36
C LEU A 372 51.98 33.28 13.73
N ASN A 373 50.79 33.90 13.76
CA ASN A 373 50.67 35.35 13.99
C ASN A 373 50.66 35.75 15.48
N GLY A 374 50.68 34.78 16.40
CA GLY A 374 50.64 35.01 17.85
C GLY A 374 51.83 34.40 18.57
N ASN A 375 51.88 34.60 19.88
CA ASN A 375 52.91 34.04 20.75
C ASN A 375 52.78 32.51 20.88
N VAL A 376 53.89 31.79 20.72
CA VAL A 376 53.98 30.33 20.83
C VAL A 376 54.62 29.96 22.16
N GLY A 377 53.93 29.18 22.98
CA GLY A 377 54.41 28.69 24.27
C GLY A 377 54.77 27.20 24.22
N ILE A 378 55.93 26.82 24.75
CA ILE A 378 56.32 25.42 25.01
C ILE A 378 56.51 25.28 26.52
N GLY A 379 55.65 24.48 27.17
CA GLY A 379 55.65 24.33 28.64
C GLY A 379 55.08 25.52 29.41
N THR A 380 54.43 26.47 28.73
CA THR A 380 53.75 27.64 29.32
C THR A 380 52.39 27.87 28.67
N THR A 381 51.38 28.26 29.45
CA THR A 381 50.00 28.51 28.98
C THR A 381 49.75 29.97 28.61
N ALA A 382 50.66 30.88 28.96
CA ALA A 382 50.52 32.32 28.72
C ALA A 382 51.87 32.91 28.26
N PRO A 383 52.32 32.60 27.04
CA PRO A 383 53.60 33.09 26.54
C PRO A 383 53.58 34.62 26.41
N GLY A 384 54.49 35.30 27.11
CA GLY A 384 54.69 36.75 27.08
C GLY A 384 55.49 37.24 25.87
N SER A 385 56.18 36.32 25.17
CA SER A 385 57.00 36.59 23.98
C SER A 385 56.52 35.78 22.76
N ALA A 386 56.93 36.19 21.56
CA ALA A 386 56.57 35.53 20.31
C ALA A 386 56.89 34.02 20.29
N LEU A 387 58.00 33.60 20.93
CA LEU A 387 58.30 32.22 21.28
C LEU A 387 58.80 32.20 22.73
N GLU A 388 58.14 31.46 23.60
CA GLU A 388 58.55 31.26 24.99
C GLU A 388 58.64 29.76 25.30
N VAL A 389 59.80 29.34 25.80
CA VAL A 389 60.05 27.95 26.20
C VAL A 389 60.35 27.92 27.69
N ASN A 390 59.44 27.34 28.47
CA ASN A 390 59.67 27.05 29.88
C ASN A 390 60.43 25.72 30.01
N GLY A 391 61.74 25.77 29.76
CA GLY A 391 62.61 24.61 29.75
C GLY A 391 63.92 24.88 29.02
N THR A 392 64.68 23.83 28.75
CA THR A 392 65.95 23.91 28.02
C THR A 392 65.70 24.00 26.51
N VAL A 393 66.33 24.97 25.85
CA VAL A 393 66.40 25.05 24.38
C VAL A 393 67.73 24.50 23.92
N THR A 394 67.72 23.41 23.14
CA THR A 394 68.90 22.86 22.48
C THR A 394 68.81 23.18 20.98
N ALA A 395 69.83 23.85 20.43
CA ALA A 395 69.92 24.16 19.01
C ALA A 395 71.26 23.68 18.46
N THR A 396 71.28 23.17 17.23
CA THR A 396 72.52 22.78 16.54
C THR A 396 73.32 24.00 16.06
N THR A 397 72.62 25.06 15.64
CA THR A 397 73.22 26.32 15.19
C THR A 397 72.24 27.49 15.42
N PHE A 398 72.74 28.66 15.82
CA PHE A 398 72.02 29.92 15.70
C PHE A 398 72.53 30.69 14.49
N ALA A 399 71.65 31.19 13.63
CA ALA A 399 72.03 32.04 12.51
C ALA A 399 72.06 33.51 12.95
N GLY A 400 73.22 34.16 12.89
CA GLY A 400 73.44 35.54 13.34
C GLY A 400 74.75 35.69 14.13
N ASP A 401 75.00 36.89 14.67
CA ASP A 401 76.17 37.16 15.52
C ASP A 401 75.91 36.92 17.02
N GLY A 402 74.70 36.49 17.38
CA GLY A 402 74.29 36.22 18.76
C GLY A 402 74.17 37.46 19.65
N SER A 403 74.47 38.66 19.13
CA SER A 403 74.52 39.91 19.92
C SER A 403 73.16 40.30 20.51
N ALA A 404 72.06 39.84 19.90
CA ALA A 404 70.70 40.05 20.37
C ALA A 404 70.23 39.04 21.44
N LEU A 405 71.00 37.99 21.71
CA LEU A 405 70.70 37.05 22.80
C LEU A 405 71.08 37.71 24.13
N THR A 406 70.10 37.86 25.01
CA THR A 406 70.27 38.47 26.34
C THR A 406 69.79 37.50 27.41
N GLY A 407 70.22 37.69 28.66
CA GLY A 407 69.79 36.83 29.78
C GLY A 407 70.39 35.43 29.78
N ILE A 408 71.41 35.17 28.96
CA ILE A 408 72.25 33.97 29.06
C ILE A 408 73.32 34.26 30.12
N PRO A 409 73.31 33.58 31.29
CA PRO A 409 74.33 33.81 32.30
C PRO A 409 75.69 33.40 31.74
N ASP A 410 76.65 34.32 31.81
CA ASP A 410 78.03 34.04 31.51
C ASP A 410 78.61 33.19 32.65
N ASN A 411 78.73 31.87 32.45
CA ASN A 411 79.35 30.96 33.42
C ASN A 411 80.86 30.81 33.17
N GLN A 412 81.48 31.76 32.45
CA GLN A 412 82.92 31.75 32.25
C GLN A 412 83.62 32.13 33.54
N THR A 413 84.49 31.25 34.01
CA THR A 413 85.38 31.59 35.12
C THR A 413 86.48 32.51 34.57
N LEU A 414 86.46 33.79 34.96
CA LEU A 414 87.58 34.69 34.73
C LEU A 414 88.71 34.31 35.69
N SER A 415 89.90 34.04 35.15
CA SER A 415 91.09 33.73 35.95
C SER A 415 92.22 34.68 35.59
N LEU A 416 92.83 35.29 36.61
CA LEU A 416 94.00 36.16 36.47
C LEU A 416 95.26 35.41 36.89
N SER A 417 96.24 35.33 36.00
CA SER A 417 97.57 34.81 36.32
C SER A 417 98.64 35.78 35.81
N GLY A 418 99.39 36.39 36.73
CA GLY A 418 100.33 37.47 36.41
C GLY A 418 99.60 38.67 35.78
N THR A 419 100.02 39.07 34.57
CA THR A 419 99.43 40.17 33.79
C THR A 419 98.44 39.70 32.72
N THR A 420 97.96 38.45 32.78
CA THR A 420 97.05 37.89 31.77
C THR A 420 95.71 37.55 32.40
N LEU A 421 94.65 38.19 31.91
CA LEU A 421 93.28 37.78 32.20
C LEU A 421 92.86 36.73 31.17
N SER A 422 92.57 35.52 31.65
CA SER A 422 92.14 34.39 30.83
C SER A 422 90.65 34.11 31.04
N ILE A 423 89.95 33.91 29.92
CA ILE A 423 88.56 33.44 29.87
C ILE A 423 88.61 31.96 29.47
N GLN A 424 87.79 31.13 30.11
CA GLN A 424 87.87 29.66 30.04
C GLN A 424 87.75 29.08 28.62
N ASP A 425 87.18 29.81 27.65
CA ASP A 425 87.12 29.42 26.23
C ASP A 425 88.36 29.84 25.39
N GLY A 426 89.49 30.13 26.03
CA GLY A 426 90.77 30.34 25.34
C GLY A 426 91.02 31.75 24.81
N ASN A 427 90.06 32.67 25.00
CA ASN A 427 90.30 34.10 24.81
C ASN A 427 91.08 34.64 26.02
N SER A 428 92.17 35.36 25.76
CA SER A 428 92.94 36.03 26.81
C SER A 428 93.21 37.47 26.43
N VAL A 429 93.19 38.35 27.44
CA VAL A 429 93.57 39.76 27.31
C VAL A 429 94.89 39.96 28.05
N ASN A 430 95.90 40.44 27.32
CA ASN A 430 97.18 40.82 27.92
C ASN A 430 97.05 42.20 28.55
N LEU A 431 97.23 42.29 29.87
CA LEU A 431 97.12 43.51 30.66
C LEU A 431 98.49 44.19 30.89
N ALA A 432 99.59 43.66 30.34
CA ALA A 432 100.94 44.16 30.60
C ALA A 432 101.18 45.63 30.16
N GLY A 433 100.29 46.19 29.33
CA GLY A 433 100.35 47.59 28.89
C GLY A 433 99.32 48.52 29.56
N ILE A 434 98.51 48.03 30.51
CA ILE A 434 97.62 48.87 31.29
C ILE A 434 98.46 49.48 32.42
N ASP A 435 98.73 50.77 32.29
CA ASP A 435 99.38 51.56 33.33
C ASP A 435 98.55 51.51 34.62
N THR A 436 99.19 51.20 35.73
CA THR A 436 98.54 51.06 37.04
C THR A 436 98.66 52.31 37.90
N ASP A 437 99.24 53.40 37.37
CA ASP A 437 99.35 54.68 38.06
C ASP A 437 98.23 55.66 37.70
N THR A 438 97.26 55.79 38.60
CA THR A 438 96.73 57.09 39.04
C THR A 438 96.61 57.10 40.55
#